data_AF-A0A8T6TFR2-F1
#
_entry.id   AF-A0A8T6TFR2-F1
#
_cell.length_a   1.000
_cell.length_b   1.000
_cell.length_c   1.000
_cell.angle_alpha   90.00
_cell.angle_beta   90.00
_cell.angle_gamma   90.00
#
_symmetry.space_group_name_H-M   'P 1'
#
loop_
_entity.id
_entity.type
_entity.pdbx_description
1 polymer ?
#
loop_
_entity_poly.entity_id
_entity_poly.type
_entity_poly.pdbx_seq_one_letter_code
_entity_poly.pdbx_strand_id
1 'polypeptide(L)' 'EWFRNDLFAALTVAAFAVPNMMAFSQLAGLPPQYGLYAGIGAGIGYFLFGSIKRLSIGPSAS' A
#
# COMPACT_ATOMS: atom_id res chain seq x y z
N GLU A 1 8.39 14.57 16.04
CA GLU A 1 9.39 13.57 15.60
C GLU A 1 8.81 12.32 14.90
N TRP A 2 7.50 12.29 14.59
CA TRP A 2 6.87 11.14 13.94
C TRP A 2 7.00 11.13 12.40
N PHE A 3 7.08 12.32 11.78
CA PHE A 3 7.11 12.46 10.33
C PHE A 3 8.31 11.78 9.67
N ARG A 4 9.49 11.84 10.31
CA ARG A 4 10.70 11.22 9.79
C ARG A 4 10.59 9.69 9.78
N ASN A 5 10.11 9.10 10.87
CA ASN A 5 9.93 7.65 10.96
C ASN A 5 8.83 7.15 10.01
N ASP A 6 7.72 7.89 9.89
CA ASP A 6 6.66 7.58 8.92
C ASP A 6 7.17 7.64 7.48
N LEU A 7 8.01 8.62 7.15
CA LEU A 7 8.58 8.73 5.81
C LEU A 7 9.46 7.54 5.46
N PHE A 8 10.34 7.11 6.38
CA PHE A 8 11.17 5.92 6.17
C PHE A 8 10.32 4.64 6.08
N ALA A 9 9.33 4.48 6.96
CA ALA A 9 8.42 3.33 6.93
C ALA A 9 7.62 3.27 5.61
N ALA A 10 7.08 4.41 5.15
CA ALA A 10 6.36 4.51 3.90
C ALA A 10 7.25 4.16 2.69
N LEU A 11 8.51 4.61 2.69
CA LEU A 11 9.48 4.29 1.64
C LEU A 11 9.80 2.78 1.58
N THR A 12 10.03 2.17 2.75
CA THR A 12 10.29 0.72 2.84
C THR A 12 9.09 -0.09 2.39
N VAL A 13 7.88 0.29 2.81
CA VAL A 13 6.63 -0.38 2.40
C VAL A 13 6.39 -0.22 0.89
N ALA A 14 6.59 0.99 0.34
CA ALA A 14 6.45 1.24 -1.09
C ALA A 14 7.44 0.41 -1.93
N ALA A 15 8.69 0.30 -1.49
CA ALA A 15 9.70 -0.52 -2.17
C ALA A 15 9.33 -2.01 -2.21
N PHE A 16 8.68 -2.53 -1.16
CA PHE A 16 8.17 -3.91 -1.13
C PHE A 16 6.84 -4.08 -1.90
N ALA A 17 6.01 -3.05 -1.96
CA ALA A 17 4.70 -3.12 -2.60
C ALA A 17 4.80 -3.22 -4.13
N VAL A 18 5.75 -2.51 -4.75
CA VAL A 18 5.99 -2.52 -6.21
C VAL A 18 6.19 -3.93 -6.78
N PRO A 19 7.14 -4.74 -6.29
CA PRO A 19 7.33 -6.10 -6.80
C PRO A 19 6.14 -7.02 -6.51
N ASN A 20 5.47 -6.86 -5.36
CA ASN A 20 4.27 -7.64 -5.03
C ASN A 20 3.11 -7.38 -6.01
N MET A 21 2.85 -6.12 -6.35
CA MET A 21 1.80 -5.75 -7.29
C MET A 21 2.10 -6.25 -8.71
N MET A 22 3.36 -6.20 -9.13
CA MET A 22 3.78 -6.75 -10.43
C MET A 22 3.58 -8.27 -10.49
N ALA A 23 4.00 -8.99 -9.45
CA ALA A 23 3.79 -10.44 -9.35
C ALA A 23 2.29 -10.80 -9.41
N PHE A 24 1.43 -10.04 -8.72
CA PHE A 24 -0.01 -10.28 -8.73
C PHE A 24 -0.63 -10.04 -10.11
N SER A 25 -0.19 -9.00 -10.83
CA SER A 25 -0.66 -8.76 -12.20
C SER A 25 -0.20 -9.84 -13.20
N GLN A 26 1.01 -10.36 -13.02
CA GLN A 26 1.51 -11.49 -13.81
C GLN A 26 0.70 -12.76 -13.54
N LEU A 27 0.33 -13.04 -12.29
CA LEU A 27 -0.57 -14.15 -11.94
C LEU A 27 -1.96 -14.00 -12.57
N ALA A 28 -2.44 -12.76 -12.68
CA ALA A 28 -3.70 -12.44 -13.35
C ALA A 28 -3.61 -12.47 -14.90
N GLY A 29 -2.44 -12.81 -15.47
CA GLY A 29 -2.22 -12.88 -16.92
C GLY A 29 -2.13 -11.51 -17.61
N LEU A 30 -2.02 -10.43 -16.83
CA LEU A 30 -1.93 -9.06 -17.33
C LEU A 30 -0.47 -8.57 -17.40
N PRO A 31 -0.16 -7.60 -18.28
CA PRO A 31 1.17 -7.00 -18.30
C PRO A 31 1.53 -6.38 -16.95
N PRO A 32 2.78 -6.53 -16.47
CA PRO A 32 3.19 -6.12 -15.13
C PRO A 32 2.99 -4.62 -14.83
N GLN A 33 2.92 -3.77 -15.87
CA GLN A 33 2.63 -2.35 -15.70
C GLN A 33 1.23 -2.09 -15.12
N TYR A 34 0.25 -2.97 -15.39
CA TYR A 34 -1.10 -2.84 -14.85
C TYR A 34 -1.15 -3.03 -13.34
N GLY A 35 -0.25 -3.84 -12.75
CA GLY A 35 -0.14 -3.96 -11.30
C GLY A 35 0.26 -2.64 -10.64
N LEU A 36 1.17 -1.90 -11.27
CA LEU A 36 1.61 -0.57 -10.83
C LEU A 36 0.48 0.47 -10.95
N TYR A 37 -0.23 0.50 -12.07
CA TYR A 37 -1.36 1.41 -12.27
C TYR A 37 -2.51 1.11 -11.30
N ALA A 38 -2.83 -0.17 -11.07
CA ALA A 38 -3.84 -0.58 -10.11
C ALA A 38 -3.44 -0.21 -8.67
N GLY A 39 -2.18 -0.39 -8.30
CA GLY A 39 -1.66 -0.02 -6.98
C GLY A 39 -1.68 1.49 -6.72
N ILE A 40 -1.25 2.30 -7.69
CA ILE A 40 -1.30 3.76 -7.59
C ILE A 40 -2.75 4.25 -7.57
N GLY A 41 -3.60 3.70 -8.44
CA GLY A 41 -5.03 4.02 -8.48
C GLY A 41 -5.74 3.66 -7.18
N ALA A 42 -5.44 2.50 -6.59
CA ALA A 42 -5.96 2.09 -5.29
C ALA A 42 -5.41 2.97 -4.15
N GLY A 43 -4.14 3.39 -4.21
CA GLY A 43 -3.54 4.30 -3.24
C GLY A 43 -4.15 5.69 -3.27
N ILE A 44 -4.36 6.27 -4.46
CA ILE A 44 -5.04 7.56 -4.63
C ILE A 44 -6.52 7.43 -4.24
N GLY A 45 -7.18 6.34 -4.66
CA GLY A 45 -8.56 6.03 -4.28
C GLY A 45 -8.71 5.91 -2.76
N TYR A 46 -7.79 5.23 -2.09
CA TYR A 46 -7.76 5.15 -0.62
C TYR A 46 -7.41 6.49 0.02
N PHE A 47 -6.56 7.32 -0.59
CA PHE A 47 -6.29 8.66 -0.06
C PHE A 47 -7.52 9.59 -0.13
N LEU A 48 -8.31 9.48 -1.20
CA LEU A 48 -9.50 10.30 -1.44
C LEU A 48 -10.76 9.79 -0.73
N PHE A 49 -10.96 8.46 -0.70
CA PHE A 49 -12.16 7.81 -0.15
C PHE A 49 -11.89 7.02 1.15
N GLY A 50 -10.63 6.85 1.56
CA GLY A 50 -10.26 6.10 2.76
C GLY A 50 -10.59 6.88 4.02
N SER A 51 -11.66 6.45 4.68
CA SER A 51 -12.23 7.16 5.83
C SER A 51 -11.49 6.94 7.16
N ILE A 52 -10.44 6.09 7.22
CA ILE A 52 -9.81 5.67 8.49
C ILE A 52 -8.27 5.70 8.36
N LYS A 53 -7.62 6.67 9.00
CA LYS A 53 -6.15 6.85 9.01
C LYS A 53 -5.39 5.95 9.99
N ARG A 54 -6.11 5.17 10.81
CA ARG A 54 -5.55 4.27 11.82
C ARG A 54 -6.58 3.20 12.14
N LEU A 55 -6.54 2.06 11.46
CA LEU A 55 -7.14 0.86 12.01
C LEU A 55 -6.10 0.21 12.92
N SER A 56 -5.98 0.73 14.14
CA SER A 56 -5.26 0.03 15.20
C SER A 56 -6.19 -1.07 15.70
N ILE A 57 -6.12 -2.25 15.08
CA ILE A 57 -6.58 -3.48 15.73
C ILE A 57 -5.41 -3.93 16.62
N GLY A 58 -5.12 -3.15 17.66
CA GLY A 58 -4.45 -3.74 18.80
C GLY A 58 -5.46 -4.70 19.44
N PRO A 59 -5.08 -5.95 19.78
CA PRO A 59 -5.90 -6.74 20.68
C PRO A 59 -6.10 -5.89 21.95
N SER A 60 -7.31 -5.38 22.13
CA SER A 60 -7.72 -4.81 23.40
C SER A 60 -7.56 -5.90 24.44
N ALA A 61 -6.92 -5.51 25.54
CA ALA A 61 -6.66 -6.32 26.71
C ALA A 61 -7.70 -7.44 26.96
N SER A 62 -7.19 -8.66 27.05
CA SER A 62 -7.66 -9.72 27.95
C SER A 62 -6.54 -10.72 28.13
#